data_AF-A0A1X7SF60-F1
#
_entry.id   AF-A0A1X7SF60-F1
#
_cell.length_a   1.000
_cell.length_b   1.000
_cell.length_c   1.000
_cell.angle_alpha   90.00
_cell.angle_beta   90.00
_cell.angle_gamma   90.00
#
_symmetry.space_group_name_H-M   'P 1'
#
loop_
_entity.id
_entity.type
_entity.pdbx_description
1 polymer ?
#
loop_
_entity_poly.entity_id
_entity_poly.type
_entity_poly.pdbx_seq_one_letter_code
_entity_poly.pdbx_strand_id
1 'polypeptide(L)' 'MPGKGEKTKSALKEVVTREYTIHLHKYIHGIGFKKRAPRAIKAIKKFAQKQMRTTDVRIDTKLNKEVWSKGVRNVPFRIR' A
#
# COMPACT_ATOMS: atom_id res chain seq x y z
N MET A 1 10.23 -40.39 -2.50
CA MET A 1 9.08 -40.36 -3.43
C MET A 1 8.19 -41.57 -3.12
N PRO A 2 6.85 -41.56 -3.25
CA PRO A 2 5.89 -40.50 -3.64
C PRO A 2 5.04 -40.06 -2.41
N GLY A 3 4.16 -39.06 -2.36
CA GLY A 3 3.47 -38.19 -3.30
C GLY A 3 2.12 -37.85 -2.64
N LYS A 4 1.80 -36.56 -2.40
CA LYS A 4 0.43 -36.19 -1.99
C LYS A 4 0.06 -34.78 -2.43
N GLY A 5 -0.59 -34.72 -3.58
CA GLY A 5 -1.54 -33.69 -3.98
C GLY A 5 -0.93 -32.45 -4.64
N GLU A 6 -0.66 -32.54 -5.94
CA GLU A 6 -0.75 -31.36 -6.80
C GLU A 6 -2.20 -30.83 -6.73
N LYS A 7 -2.40 -29.83 -5.87
CA LYS A 7 -3.57 -28.97 -5.99
C LYS A 7 -3.36 -28.19 -7.28
N THR A 8 -4.19 -28.47 -8.28
CA THR A 8 -4.35 -27.64 -9.48
C THR A 8 -4.27 -26.19 -9.06
N LYS A 9 -3.17 -25.52 -9.42
CA LYS A 9 -2.98 -24.10 -9.14
C LYS A 9 -4.05 -23.37 -9.93
N SER A 10 -5.15 -23.05 -9.27
CA SER A 10 -6.18 -22.21 -9.84
C SER A 10 -5.53 -20.86 -10.16
N ALA A 11 -5.29 -20.59 -11.44
CA ALA A 11 -4.66 -19.36 -11.93
C ALA A 11 -5.36 -18.08 -11.40
N LEU A 12 -6.63 -18.20 -11.02
CA LEU A 12 -7.41 -17.17 -10.35
C LEU A 12 -6.88 -16.78 -8.95
N LYS A 13 -6.09 -17.64 -8.29
CA LYS A 13 -5.45 -17.33 -7.00
C LYS A 13 -4.12 -16.60 -7.15
N GLU A 14 -3.52 -16.60 -8.34
CA GLU A 14 -2.25 -15.90 -8.58
C GLU A 14 -2.42 -14.38 -8.61
N VAL A 15 -3.53 -13.90 -9.18
CA VAL A 15 -3.80 -12.47 -9.32
C VAL A 15 -5.00 -12.08 -8.48
N VAL A 16 -4.73 -11.49 -7.32
CA VAL A 16 -5.76 -10.99 -6.41
C VAL A 16 -5.77 -9.47 -6.45
N THR A 17 -6.84 -8.88 -6.98
CA THR A 17 -7.10 -7.44 -6.90
C THR A 17 -8.00 -7.14 -5.70
N ARG A 18 -7.61 -6.16 -4.88
CA ARG A 18 -8.41 -5.70 -3.74
C ARG A 18 -8.38 -4.18 -3.67
N GLU A 19 -9.55 -3.57 -3.54
CA GLU A 19 -9.67 -2.14 -3.23
C GLU A 19 -9.65 -1.94 -1.72
N TYR A 20 -8.82 -1.01 -1.24
CA TYR A 20 -8.72 -0.68 0.17
C TYR A 20 -8.72 0.83 0.36
N THR A 21 -9.53 1.32 1.28
CA THR A 21 -9.37 2.70 1.76
C THR A 21 -8.31 2.75 2.85
N ILE A 22 -7.20 3.43 2.59
CA ILE A 22 -6.10 3.57 3.55
C ILE A 22 -6.30 4.86 4.37
N HIS A 23 -6.35 4.72 5.69
CA HIS A 23 -6.46 5.85 6.62
C HIS A 23 -5.09 6.46 6.94
N LEU A 24 -4.63 7.40 6.11
CA LEU A 24 -3.32 8.06 6.24
C LEU A 24 -3.22 8.98 7.45
N HIS A 25 -4.33 9.60 7.88
CA HIS A 25 -4.32 10.54 9.02
C HIS A 25 -3.74 9.91 10.30
N LYS A 26 -4.02 8.62 10.54
CA LYS A 26 -3.48 7.87 11.69
C LYS A 26 -1.95 7.78 11.68
N TYR A 27 -1.32 7.76 10.49
CA TYR A 27 0.12 7.59 10.33
C TYR A 27 0.90 8.90 10.26
N ILE A 28 0.23 10.02 9.96
CA ILE A 28 0.84 11.36 9.86
C ILE A 28 0.61 12.23 11.10
N HIS A 29 -0.24 11.78 12.04
CA HIS A 29 -0.51 12.46 13.29
C HIS A 29 0.78 12.60 14.13
N GLY A 30 1.02 13.78 14.71
CA GLY A 30 2.20 14.06 15.54
C GLY A 30 3.53 14.17 14.79
N ILE A 31 3.54 14.14 13.45
CA ILE A 31 4.78 14.23 12.65
C ILE A 31 4.98 15.65 12.13
N GLY A 32 6.24 16.11 12.16
CA GLY A 32 6.66 17.39 11.59
C GLY A 32 6.27 17.54 10.13
N PHE A 33 5.80 18.73 9.75
CA PHE A 33 5.15 18.98 8.46
C PHE A 33 5.98 18.58 7.24
N LYS A 34 7.30 18.84 7.27
CA LYS A 34 8.22 18.49 6.17
C LYS A 34 8.36 16.98 5.92
N LYS A 35 7.93 16.13 6.86
CA LYS A 35 8.08 14.66 6.78
C LYS A 35 6.76 13.93 6.52
N ARG A 36 5.63 14.63 6.39
CA ARG A 36 4.29 14.00 6.27
C ARG A 36 4.10 13.23 4.97
N ALA A 37 4.28 13.86 3.81
CA ALA A 37 4.12 13.17 2.52
C ALA A 37 5.11 11.98 2.34
N PRO A 38 6.43 12.13 2.64
CA PRO A 38 7.35 10.99 2.62
C PRO A 38 6.94 9.85 3.56
N ARG A 39 6.38 10.18 4.74
CA ARG A 39 5.90 9.16 5.69
C ARG A 39 4.64 8.46 5.20
N ALA A 40 3.72 9.19 4.58
CA ALA A 40 2.49 8.64 4.03
C ALA A 40 2.78 7.56 2.98
N ILE A 41 3.73 7.80 2.07
CA ILE A 41 4.15 6.82 1.05
C ILE A 41 4.73 5.56 1.71
N LYS A 42 5.60 5.73 2.72
CA LYS A 42 6.12 4.60 3.49
C LYS A 42 5.01 3.82 4.20
N ALA A 43 3.98 4.50 4.70
CA ALA A 43 2.83 3.87 5.33
C ALA A 43 1.98 3.08 4.34
N ILE A 44 1.74 3.61 3.13
CA ILE A 44 1.06 2.91 2.04
C ILE A 44 1.82 1.62 1.67
N LYS A 45 3.14 1.71 1.49
CA LYS A 45 3.99 0.55 1.20
C LYS A 45 3.88 -0.53 2.29
N LYS A 46 3.96 -0.12 3.56
CA LYS A 46 3.83 -1.02 4.71
C LYS A 46 2.43 -1.64 4.82
N PHE A 47 1.38 -0.89 4.49
CA PHE A 47 0.01 -1.39 4.46
C PHE A 47 -0.16 -2.48 3.41
N ALA A 48 0.31 -2.24 2.17
CA ALA A 48 0.26 -3.21 1.09
C ALA A 48 1.03 -4.48 1.43
N GLN A 49 2.25 -4.36 1.96
CA GLN A 49 3.05 -5.49 2.42
C GLN A 49 2.32 -6.34 3.49
N LYS A 50 1.62 -5.69 4.44
CA LYS A 50 0.87 -6.41 5.49
C LYS A 50 -0.37 -7.12 4.94
N GLN A 51 -1.13 -6.49 4.04
CA GLN A 51 -2.37 -7.05 3.50
C GLN A 51 -2.13 -8.14 2.46
N MET A 52 -1.16 -7.93 1.57
CA MET A 52 -0.85 -8.85 0.48
C MET A 52 0.19 -9.91 0.85
N ARG A 53 0.91 -9.73 1.97
CA ARG A 53 1.99 -10.62 2.44
C ARG A 53 3.13 -10.78 1.43
N THR A 54 3.40 -9.73 0.64
CA THR A 54 4.49 -9.67 -0.34
C THR A 54 5.57 -8.69 0.09
N THR A 55 6.83 -9.00 -0.22
CA THR A 55 7.99 -8.15 0.10
C THR A 55 8.23 -7.07 -0.96
N ASP A 56 8.09 -7.40 -2.24
CA ASP A 56 8.16 -6.41 -3.32
C ASP A 56 6.80 -5.70 -3.48
N VAL A 57 6.83 -4.38 -3.36
CA VAL A 57 5.66 -3.50 -3.48
C VAL A 57 6.09 -2.29 -4.30
N ARG A 58 5.53 -2.19 -5.51
CA ARG A 58 5.72 -1.08 -6.43
C ARG A 58 4.51 -0.15 -6.35
N ILE A 59 4.77 1.13 -6.15
CA ILE A 59 3.73 2.16 -6.07
C ILE A 59 3.65 2.85 -7.42
N ASP A 60 2.43 2.99 -7.95
CA ASP A 60 2.22 3.70 -9.21
C ASP A 60 2.49 5.21 -9.07
N THR A 61 2.92 5.82 -10.17
CA THR A 61 3.21 7.25 -10.23
C THR A 61 1.96 8.11 -10.00
N LYS A 62 0.76 7.65 -10.38
CA LYS A 62 -0.50 8.39 -10.14
C LYS A 62 -0.81 8.48 -8.65
N LEU A 63 -0.63 7.39 -7.91
CA LEU A 63 -0.81 7.39 -6.45
C LEU A 63 0.18 8.34 -5.78
N ASN A 64 1.43 8.36 -6.25
CA ASN A 64 2.41 9.30 -5.74
C ASN A 64 2.00 10.76 -6.01
N LYS A 65 1.58 11.08 -7.24
CA LYS A 65 1.09 12.44 -7.58
C LYS A 65 -0.09 12.86 -6.70
N GLU A 66 -1.04 11.96 -6.43
CA GLU A 66 -2.19 12.25 -5.57
C GLU A 66 -1.75 12.57 -4.13
N VAL A 67 -0.82 11.79 -3.58
CA VAL A 67 -0.27 12.01 -2.23
C VAL A 67 0.48 13.34 -2.13
N TRP A 68 1.16 13.77 -3.20
CA TRP A 68 1.92 15.01 -3.27
C TRP A 68 1.14 16.21 -3.82
N SER A 69 -0.10 16.04 -4.27
CA SER A 69 -0.91 17.06 -4.95
C SER A 69 -1.06 18.36 -4.15
N LYS A 70 -1.19 18.24 -2.83
CA LYS A 70 -1.35 19.34 -1.86
C LYS A 70 -0.02 19.72 -1.17
N GLY A 71 1.10 19.28 -1.74
CA GLY A 71 2.44 19.49 -1.20
C GLY A 71 2.78 18.62 0.01
N VAL A 72 3.92 18.92 0.65
CA VAL A 72 4.50 18.06 1.70
C VAL A 72 3.69 18.06 3.01
N ARG A 73 2.97 19.14 3.30
CA ARG A 73 2.27 19.39 4.57
C ARG A 73 0.87 18.76 4.60
N ASN A 74 0.12 18.89 3.51
CA ASN A 74 -1.32 18.62 3.46
C ASN A 74 -1.63 17.31 2.73
N VAL A 75 -1.14 16.19 3.26
CA VAL A 75 -1.45 14.87 2.71
C VAL A 75 -2.95 14.55 2.85
N PRO A 76 -3.60 13.93 1.84
CA PRO A 76 -4.96 13.41 1.98
C PRO A 76 -5.13 12.51 3.20
N PHE A 77 -6.24 12.65 3.93
CA PHE A 77 -6.48 11.85 5.15
C PHE A 77 -6.84 10.39 4.86
N ARG A 78 -7.49 10.15 3.73
CA ARG A 78 -7.86 8.83 3.23
C ARG A 78 -7.58 8.78 1.73
N ILE A 79 -7.11 7.62 1.26
CA ILE A 79 -6.91 7.35 -0.17
C ILE A 79 -7.51 5.97 -0.47
N ARG A 80 -8.13 5.82 -1.64
CA ARG A 80 -8.66 4.56 -2.14
C ARG A 80 -7.72 3.95 -3.15
#